data_AF-A0A8J6MXD7-F1
#
_entry.id   AF-A0A8J6MXD7-F1
#
_cell.length_a   1.000
_cell.length_b   1.000
_cell.length_c   1.000
_cell.angle_alpha   90.00
_cell.angle_beta   90.00
_cell.angle_gamma   90.00
#
_symmetry.space_group_name_H-M   'P 1'
#
loop_
_entity.id
_entity.type
_entity.pdbx_description
1 polymer ?
#
loop_
_entity_poly.entity_id
_entity_poly.type
_entity_poly.pdbx_seq_one_letter_code
_entity_poly.pdbx_strand_id
1 'polypeptide(L)'
;MTSVAKLKEETGRIAKVAWVTLGMPLNFQMIKERVDGIIDVEALIIATLLVMERDRIATDLPAWINRFSSLINFQKLKTVFRRLPEKHSELVAANLNQAYFTSTSRAFRNVFGLKANALGTADETISLRTRKINTIENVAQACLMIKNRLIYGTGFRADLITLTHIANIGMKGTVLARLMSADNSTVSRVLNDLKASRFLNQEGERAGAFDPYPGMFISVATVSNLCEMMDAMQFSLYDLKKGTLANLNLRHDAFGRKILEKLF
;
A
#
# COMPACT_ATOMS: atom_id res chain seq x y z
N MET A 1 10.99 -18.04 20.31
CA MET A 1 11.82 -17.20 19.41
C MET A 1 10.97 -16.76 18.22
N THR A 2 10.73 -15.45 18.07
CA THR A 2 9.99 -14.92 16.92
C THR A 2 10.85 -15.06 15.66
N SER A 3 10.32 -15.73 14.64
CA SER A 3 11.00 -16.03 13.37
C SER A 3 10.51 -15.14 12.24
N VAL A 4 11.32 -15.03 11.17
CA VAL A 4 10.91 -14.39 9.90
C VAL A 4 9.64 -15.02 9.34
N ALA A 5 9.43 -16.33 9.53
CA ALA A 5 8.22 -17.02 9.09
C ALA A 5 6.97 -16.47 9.78
N LYS A 6 7.00 -16.31 11.12
CA LYS A 6 5.87 -15.73 11.86
C LYS A 6 5.59 -14.28 11.44
N LEU A 7 6.65 -13.49 11.17
CA LEU A 7 6.50 -12.13 10.63
C LEU A 7 5.77 -12.15 9.27
N LYS A 8 6.18 -13.03 8.36
CA LYS A 8 5.55 -13.18 7.04
C LYS A 8 4.09 -13.63 7.14
N GLU A 9 3.81 -14.60 8.00
CA GLU A 9 2.46 -15.10 8.26
C GLU A 9 1.53 -13.99 8.74
N GLU A 10 1.94 -13.24 9.78
CA GLU A 10 1.13 -12.13 10.32
C GLU A 10 0.97 -11.00 9.30
N THR A 11 2.04 -10.66 8.58
CA THR A 11 1.99 -9.67 7.50
C THR A 11 1.00 -10.08 6.42
N GLY A 12 1.07 -11.34 5.96
CA GLY A 12 0.16 -11.88 4.96
C GLY A 12 -1.29 -11.91 5.43
N ARG A 13 -1.52 -12.29 6.69
CA ARG A 13 -2.85 -12.28 7.32
C ARG A 13 -3.43 -10.86 7.35
N ILE A 14 -2.66 -9.88 7.82
CA ILE A 14 -3.12 -8.48 7.93
C ILE A 14 -3.30 -7.85 6.53
N ALA A 15 -2.44 -8.17 5.57
CA ALA A 15 -2.60 -7.73 4.18
C ALA A 15 -3.90 -8.25 3.56
N LYS A 16 -4.29 -9.50 3.83
CA LYS A 16 -5.57 -10.07 3.38
C LYS A 16 -6.77 -9.28 3.90
N VAL A 17 -6.75 -8.82 5.15
CA VAL A 17 -7.80 -7.94 5.72
C VAL A 17 -7.93 -6.64 4.91
N ALA A 18 -6.81 -6.00 4.55
CA ALA A 18 -6.83 -4.80 3.71
C ALA A 18 -7.36 -5.09 2.31
N TRP A 19 -6.97 -6.23 1.73
CA TRP A 19 -7.45 -6.65 0.42
C TRP A 19 -8.95 -6.95 0.38
N VAL A 20 -9.56 -7.46 1.46
CA VAL A 20 -11.03 -7.58 1.53
C VAL A 20 -11.70 -6.22 1.46
N THR A 21 -11.14 -5.23 2.16
CA THR A 21 -11.62 -3.83 2.10
C THR A 21 -11.54 -3.26 0.68
N LEU A 22 -10.54 -3.70 -0.09
CA LEU A 22 -10.38 -3.39 -1.51
C LEU A 22 -11.17 -4.32 -2.44
N GLY A 23 -12.09 -5.14 -1.90
CA GLY A 23 -13.04 -5.93 -2.68
C GLY A 23 -12.56 -7.32 -3.09
N MET A 24 -11.42 -7.81 -2.56
CA MET A 24 -11.04 -9.22 -2.76
C MET A 24 -11.97 -10.16 -1.98
N PRO A 25 -12.45 -11.26 -2.58
CA PRO A 25 -13.42 -12.17 -1.96
C PRO A 25 -12.77 -13.17 -1.00
N LEU A 26 -12.11 -12.68 0.05
CA LEU A 26 -11.46 -13.48 1.09
C LEU A 26 -12.30 -13.50 2.38
N ASN A 27 -12.16 -14.55 3.18
CA ASN A 27 -12.90 -14.71 4.43
C ASN A 27 -12.21 -13.99 5.59
N PHE A 28 -12.11 -12.65 5.51
CA PHE A 28 -11.60 -11.80 6.58
C PHE A 28 -12.55 -10.63 6.81
N GLN A 29 -12.57 -10.10 8.04
CA GLN A 29 -13.32 -8.89 8.34
C GLN A 29 -12.68 -7.69 7.64
N MET A 30 -13.49 -6.82 7.03
CA MET A 30 -13.01 -5.58 6.42
C MET A 30 -12.44 -4.62 7.48
N ILE A 31 -11.46 -3.84 7.05
CA ILE A 31 -10.93 -2.70 7.79
C ILE A 31 -12.00 -1.62 7.85
N LYS A 32 -12.20 -1.06 9.04
CA LYS A 32 -13.02 0.15 9.19
C LYS A 32 -12.08 1.33 9.16
N GLU A 33 -11.84 1.96 8.01
CA GLU A 33 -10.81 2.99 7.88
C GLU A 33 -10.95 4.16 8.88
N ARG A 34 -12.18 4.48 9.30
CA ARG A 34 -12.44 5.49 10.35
C ARG A 34 -11.88 5.12 11.74
N VAL A 35 -11.58 3.84 11.97
CA VAL A 35 -11.05 3.30 13.23
C VAL A 35 -9.61 2.82 13.04
N ASP A 36 -9.34 2.14 11.93
CA ASP A 36 -8.06 1.46 11.68
C ASP A 36 -7.06 2.29 10.87
N GLY A 37 -7.54 3.31 10.15
CA GLY A 37 -6.75 4.15 9.26
C GLY A 37 -6.93 3.85 7.78
N ILE A 38 -6.39 4.73 6.94
CA ILE A 38 -6.54 4.73 5.47
C ILE A 38 -5.59 3.75 4.80
N ILE A 39 -6.04 3.09 3.74
CA ILE A 39 -5.24 2.14 2.97
C ILE A 39 -4.54 2.83 1.78
N ASP A 40 -3.20 2.78 1.76
CA ASP A 40 -2.41 3.09 0.56
C ASP A 40 -2.25 1.85 -0.32
N VAL A 41 -2.84 1.90 -1.52
CA VAL A 41 -2.88 0.76 -2.46
C VAL A 41 -1.49 0.35 -2.92
N GLU A 42 -0.62 1.29 -3.29
CA GLU A 42 0.71 0.94 -3.81
C GLU A 42 1.58 0.34 -2.72
N ALA A 43 1.49 0.86 -1.50
CA ALA A 43 2.17 0.30 -0.35
C ALA A 43 1.68 -1.12 -0.03
N LEU A 44 0.36 -1.35 -0.08
CA LEU A 44 -0.21 -2.68 0.13
C LEU A 44 0.22 -3.69 -0.92
N ILE A 45 0.32 -3.30 -2.20
CA ILE A 45 0.87 -4.16 -3.26
C ILE A 45 2.29 -4.59 -2.90
N ILE A 46 3.17 -3.65 -2.56
CA ILE A 46 4.57 -3.97 -2.25
C ILE A 46 4.69 -4.80 -0.96
N ALA A 47 3.97 -4.43 0.10
CA ALA A 47 3.94 -5.19 1.35
C ALA A 47 3.47 -6.63 1.11
N THR A 48 2.45 -6.82 0.28
CA THR A 48 1.97 -8.15 -0.11
C THR A 48 3.05 -8.91 -0.88
N LEU A 49 3.69 -8.30 -1.86
CA LEU A 49 4.75 -8.93 -2.66
C LEU A 49 5.99 -9.30 -1.84
N LEU A 50 6.30 -8.57 -0.76
CA LEU A 50 7.41 -8.89 0.15
C LEU A 50 7.19 -10.20 0.93
N VAL A 51 5.93 -10.54 1.21
CA VAL A 51 5.57 -11.72 2.03
C VAL A 51 4.73 -12.74 1.29
N MET A 52 4.54 -12.55 -0.02
CA MET A 52 3.66 -13.39 -0.82
C MET A 52 4.13 -14.84 -0.77
N GLU A 53 3.22 -15.72 -0.38
CA GLU A 53 3.38 -17.16 -0.43
C GLU A 53 2.60 -17.74 -1.62
N ARG A 54 2.74 -19.05 -1.86
CA ARG A 54 1.99 -19.76 -2.91
C ARG A 54 0.56 -20.07 -2.48
N ASP A 55 -0.18 -19.03 -2.12
CA ASP A 55 -1.58 -19.12 -1.72
C ASP A 55 -2.51 -18.40 -2.71
N ARG A 56 -3.77 -18.23 -2.32
CA ARG A 56 -4.80 -17.58 -3.13
C ARG A 56 -4.42 -16.16 -3.59
N ILE A 57 -3.60 -15.42 -2.83
CA ILE A 57 -3.16 -14.07 -3.19
C ILE A 57 -2.35 -14.07 -4.50
N ALA A 58 -1.61 -15.15 -4.80
CA ALA A 58 -0.84 -15.27 -6.03
C ALA A 58 -1.70 -15.18 -7.31
N THR A 59 -3.01 -15.50 -7.22
CA THR A 59 -3.98 -15.33 -8.33
C THR A 59 -4.88 -14.11 -8.13
N ASP A 60 -5.25 -13.79 -6.89
CA ASP A 60 -6.17 -12.69 -6.60
C ASP A 60 -5.56 -11.31 -6.80
N LEU A 61 -4.27 -11.14 -6.47
CA LEU A 61 -3.59 -9.86 -6.66
C LEU A 61 -3.46 -9.48 -8.14
N PRO A 62 -2.97 -10.36 -9.05
CA PRO A 62 -3.00 -10.08 -10.49
C PRO A 62 -4.40 -9.76 -11.04
N ALA A 63 -5.43 -10.49 -10.59
CA ALA A 63 -6.82 -10.24 -10.98
C ALA A 63 -7.33 -8.86 -10.51
N TRP A 64 -6.98 -8.46 -9.28
CA TRP A 64 -7.31 -7.14 -8.74
C TRP A 64 -6.62 -6.02 -9.52
N ILE A 65 -5.33 -6.20 -9.81
CA ILE A 65 -4.55 -5.26 -10.63
C ILE A 65 -5.17 -5.08 -12.01
N ASN A 66 -5.63 -6.17 -12.65
CA ASN A 66 -6.29 -6.09 -13.95
C ASN A 66 -7.62 -5.33 -13.88
N ARG A 67 -8.45 -5.67 -12.89
CA ARG A 67 -9.77 -5.02 -12.69
C ARG A 67 -9.66 -3.53 -12.42
N PHE A 68 -8.70 -3.14 -11.58
CA PHE A 68 -8.59 -1.78 -11.05
C PHE A 68 -7.30 -1.09 -11.45
N SER A 69 -6.75 -1.44 -12.62
CA SER A 69 -5.50 -0.86 -13.12
C SER A 69 -5.55 0.67 -13.21
N SER A 70 -6.71 1.24 -13.53
CA SER A 70 -6.95 2.68 -13.60
C SER A 70 -6.95 3.38 -12.24
N LEU A 71 -6.93 2.64 -11.13
CA LEU A 71 -6.88 3.18 -9.76
C LEU A 71 -5.48 3.14 -9.15
N ILE A 72 -4.50 2.55 -9.84
CA ILE A 72 -3.13 2.41 -9.37
C ILE A 72 -2.29 3.58 -9.87
N ASN A 73 -1.58 4.24 -8.96
CA ASN A 73 -0.53 5.19 -9.35
C ASN A 73 0.76 4.42 -9.67
N PHE A 74 0.91 4.00 -10.93
CA PHE A 74 2.08 3.22 -11.36
C PHE A 74 3.41 3.95 -11.18
N GLN A 75 3.43 5.28 -11.25
CA GLN A 75 4.65 6.06 -11.02
C GLN A 75 5.07 6.01 -9.54
N LYS A 76 4.10 6.15 -8.63
CA LYS A 76 4.33 5.96 -7.19
C LYS A 76 4.77 4.53 -6.89
N LEU A 77 4.05 3.52 -7.41
CA LEU A 77 4.40 2.11 -7.24
C LEU A 77 5.85 1.83 -7.68
N LYS A 78 6.25 2.37 -8.84
CA LYS A 78 7.61 2.24 -9.38
C LYS A 78 8.65 2.89 -8.48
N THR A 79 8.32 4.05 -7.92
CA THR A 79 9.21 4.78 -7.02
C THR A 79 9.38 4.03 -5.69
N VAL A 80 8.29 3.49 -5.13
CA VAL A 80 8.34 2.67 -3.91
C VAL A 80 9.20 1.42 -4.15
N PHE A 81 8.96 0.70 -5.25
CA PHE A 81 9.74 -0.48 -5.60
C PHE A 81 11.25 -0.18 -5.75
N ARG A 82 11.60 0.90 -6.46
CA ARG A 82 13.00 1.32 -6.66
C ARG A 82 13.71 1.77 -5.39
N ARG A 83 12.97 2.12 -4.34
CA ARG A 83 13.52 2.54 -3.04
C ARG A 83 13.71 1.37 -2.08
N LEU A 84 13.27 0.17 -2.44
CA LEU A 84 13.55 -1.03 -1.64
C LEU A 84 15.05 -1.31 -1.61
N PRO A 85 15.61 -1.77 -0.48
CA PRO A 85 16.95 -2.35 -0.46
C PRO A 85 17.04 -3.53 -1.44
N GLU A 86 18.22 -3.73 -2.04
CA GLU A 86 18.46 -4.68 -3.13
C GLU A 86 17.88 -6.07 -2.85
N LYS A 87 18.26 -6.68 -1.71
CA LYS A 87 17.74 -7.96 -1.22
C LYS A 87 16.21 -8.07 -1.21
N HIS A 88 15.51 -7.02 -0.80
CA HIS A 88 14.04 -7.01 -0.73
C HIS A 88 13.42 -6.77 -2.12
N SER A 89 14.08 -5.99 -2.97
CA SER A 89 13.69 -5.81 -4.37
C SER A 89 13.81 -7.11 -5.18
N GLU A 90 14.86 -7.91 -4.94
CA GLU A 90 15.06 -9.23 -5.52
C GLU A 90 13.99 -10.22 -5.07
N LEU A 91 13.63 -10.20 -3.78
CA LEU A 91 12.55 -11.02 -3.25
C LEU A 91 11.21 -10.70 -3.94
N VAL A 92 10.88 -9.41 -4.09
CA VAL A 92 9.69 -8.99 -4.84
C VAL A 92 9.75 -9.47 -6.29
N ALA A 93 10.88 -9.32 -6.97
CA ALA A 93 11.06 -9.79 -8.34
C ALA A 93 10.90 -11.31 -8.47
N ALA A 94 11.46 -12.08 -7.53
CA ALA A 94 11.32 -13.54 -7.48
C ALA A 94 9.85 -13.95 -7.31
N ASN A 95 9.12 -13.27 -6.44
CA ASN A 95 7.69 -13.50 -6.21
C ASN A 95 6.84 -13.15 -7.43
N LEU A 96 7.16 -12.07 -8.15
CA LEU A 96 6.48 -11.70 -9.39
C LEU A 96 6.71 -12.72 -10.52
N ASN A 97 7.92 -13.29 -10.61
CA ASN A 97 8.27 -14.27 -11.64
C ASN A 97 7.63 -15.65 -11.41
N GLN A 98 7.28 -16.00 -10.17
CA GLN A 98 6.63 -17.27 -9.84
C GLN A 98 5.10 -17.24 -9.99
N ALA A 99 4.51 -16.09 -10.24
CA ALA A 99 3.07 -15.90 -10.21
C ALA A 99 2.51 -15.37 -11.53
N TYR A 100 1.19 -15.28 -11.60
CA TYR A 100 0.43 -14.93 -12.80
C TYR A 100 0.58 -13.46 -13.26
N PHE A 101 1.57 -12.73 -12.76
CA PHE A 101 1.74 -11.28 -13.02
C PHE A 101 2.11 -10.94 -14.47
N THR A 102 2.59 -11.90 -15.26
CA THR A 102 2.82 -11.69 -16.70
C THR A 102 1.53 -11.39 -17.47
N SER A 103 0.37 -11.80 -16.93
CA SER A 103 -0.98 -11.52 -17.44
C SER A 103 -1.56 -10.16 -17.02
N THR A 104 -0.83 -9.36 -16.23
CA THR A 104 -1.33 -8.05 -15.74
C THR A 104 -1.31 -6.97 -16.83
N SER A 105 -1.77 -5.76 -16.54
CA SER A 105 -1.69 -4.63 -17.49
C SER A 105 -0.24 -4.31 -17.87
N ARG A 106 -0.03 -3.78 -19.09
CA ARG A 106 1.30 -3.34 -19.56
C ARG A 106 1.92 -2.33 -18.60
N ALA A 107 1.11 -1.41 -18.07
CA ALA A 107 1.57 -0.42 -17.11
C ALA A 107 2.16 -1.06 -15.85
N PHE A 108 1.47 -2.06 -15.26
CA PHE A 108 1.98 -2.79 -14.11
C PHE A 108 3.26 -3.54 -14.44
N ARG A 109 3.29 -4.30 -15.56
CA ARG A 109 4.50 -5.03 -15.98
C ARG A 109 5.71 -4.11 -16.15
N ASN A 110 5.51 -2.92 -16.70
CA ASN A 110 6.58 -1.94 -16.92
C ASN A 110 7.16 -1.36 -15.61
N VAL A 111 6.39 -1.36 -14.51
CA VAL A 111 6.90 -0.95 -13.19
C VAL A 111 8.05 -1.87 -12.76
N PHE A 112 7.86 -3.18 -12.96
CA PHE A 112 8.77 -4.23 -12.47
C PHE A 112 9.65 -4.86 -13.57
N GLY A 113 9.54 -4.42 -14.82
CA GLY A 113 10.30 -4.98 -15.94
C GLY A 113 9.87 -6.40 -16.36
N LEU A 114 8.62 -6.78 -16.11
CA LEU A 114 8.12 -8.12 -16.45
C LEU A 114 7.90 -8.25 -17.97
N LYS A 115 8.34 -9.37 -18.54
CA LYS A 115 8.03 -9.73 -19.93
C LYS A 115 6.56 -10.14 -20.05
N ALA A 116 5.95 -9.79 -21.18
CA ALA A 116 4.61 -10.28 -21.49
C ALA A 116 4.63 -11.80 -21.68
N ASN A 117 3.51 -12.46 -21.38
CA ASN A 117 3.38 -13.88 -21.69
C ASN A 117 3.38 -14.07 -23.22
N ALA A 118 4.28 -14.93 -23.72
CA ALA A 118 4.53 -15.10 -25.16
C ALA A 118 3.29 -15.60 -25.94
N LEU A 119 2.35 -16.26 -25.24
CA LEU A 119 1.17 -16.86 -25.85
C LEU A 119 -0.02 -15.90 -26.01
N GLY A 120 0.03 -14.68 -25.46
CA GLY A 120 -1.03 -13.67 -25.61
C GLY A 120 -2.41 -14.06 -25.07
N THR A 121 -2.61 -15.30 -24.60
CA THR A 121 -3.84 -15.79 -24.04
C THR A 121 -4.08 -15.18 -22.67
N ALA A 122 -5.27 -14.59 -22.50
CA ALA A 122 -5.72 -14.19 -21.19
C ALA A 122 -5.79 -15.43 -20.30
N ASP A 123 -5.11 -15.40 -19.16
CA ASP A 123 -5.14 -16.51 -18.21
C ASP A 123 -6.58 -16.68 -17.71
N GLU A 124 -7.22 -17.80 -18.07
CA GLU A 124 -8.61 -18.09 -17.72
C GLU A 124 -8.81 -18.06 -16.20
N THR A 125 -7.81 -18.49 -15.44
CA THR A 125 -7.84 -18.42 -13.97
C THR A 125 -7.99 -16.97 -13.54
N ILE A 126 -7.13 -16.08 -14.05
CA ILE A 126 -7.17 -14.66 -13.70
C ILE A 126 -8.46 -13.99 -14.16
N SER A 127 -8.98 -14.36 -15.33
CA SER A 127 -10.29 -13.86 -15.81
C SER A 127 -11.43 -14.27 -14.87
N LEU A 128 -11.50 -15.55 -14.47
CA LEU A 128 -12.49 -16.05 -13.52
C LEU A 128 -12.35 -15.40 -12.14
N ARG A 129 -11.12 -15.18 -11.66
CA ARG A 129 -10.86 -14.49 -10.39
C ARG A 129 -11.32 -13.03 -10.46
N THR A 130 -11.06 -12.34 -11.57
CA THR A 130 -11.42 -10.93 -11.80
C THR A 130 -12.93 -10.69 -11.69
N ARG A 131 -13.75 -11.65 -12.12
CA ARG A 131 -15.22 -11.60 -12.02
C ARG A 131 -15.73 -11.68 -10.58
N LYS A 132 -14.97 -12.29 -9.66
CA LYS A 132 -15.34 -12.44 -8.24
C LYS A 132 -14.94 -11.25 -7.37
N ILE A 133 -14.12 -10.35 -7.89
CA ILE A 133 -13.73 -9.13 -7.18
C ILE A 133 -14.89 -8.15 -7.21
N ASN A 134 -15.11 -7.46 -6.09
CA ASN A 134 -16.24 -6.56 -5.89
C ASN A 134 -16.26 -5.41 -6.93
N THR A 135 -17.38 -4.71 -7.06
CA THR A 135 -17.49 -3.56 -7.97
C THR A 135 -16.73 -2.34 -7.42
N ILE A 136 -16.39 -1.42 -8.31
CA ILE A 136 -15.62 -0.23 -7.94
C ILE A 136 -16.40 0.68 -7.00
N GLU A 137 -17.73 0.72 -7.13
CA GLU A 137 -18.64 1.48 -6.28
C GLU A 137 -18.60 0.95 -4.84
N ASN A 138 -18.66 -0.37 -4.67
CA ASN A 138 -18.60 -1.00 -3.35
C ASN A 138 -17.23 -0.78 -2.69
N VAL A 139 -16.15 -0.86 -3.47
CA VAL A 139 -14.79 -0.57 -2.98
C VAL A 139 -14.65 0.91 -2.58
N ALA A 140 -15.18 1.84 -3.38
CA ALA A 140 -15.14 3.26 -3.09
C ALA A 140 -15.98 3.68 -1.87
N GLN A 141 -17.01 2.92 -1.52
CA GLN A 141 -17.75 3.11 -0.27
C GLN A 141 -16.90 2.75 0.97
N ALA A 142 -16.04 1.74 0.85
CA ALA A 142 -15.23 1.23 1.95
C ALA A 142 -13.85 1.89 2.08
N CYS A 143 -13.26 2.36 0.97
CA CYS A 143 -11.91 2.91 0.93
C CYS A 143 -11.87 4.35 0.43
N LEU A 144 -11.45 5.27 1.30
CA LEU A 144 -11.36 6.70 1.03
C LEU A 144 -10.35 7.03 -0.09
N MET A 145 -9.23 6.31 -0.13
CA MET A 145 -8.22 6.49 -1.17
C MET A 145 -8.81 6.20 -2.56
N ILE A 146 -9.54 5.09 -2.70
CA ILE A 146 -10.22 4.74 -3.95
C ILE A 146 -11.30 5.75 -4.30
N LYS A 147 -12.12 6.16 -3.34
CA LYS A 147 -13.14 7.19 -3.53
C LYS A 147 -12.54 8.49 -4.09
N ASN A 148 -11.46 8.99 -3.49
CA ASN A 148 -10.84 10.23 -3.94
C ASN A 148 -10.16 10.06 -5.30
N ARG A 149 -9.59 8.90 -5.61
CA ARG A 149 -9.00 8.62 -6.93
C ARG A 149 -10.03 8.56 -8.05
N LEU A 150 -11.26 8.14 -7.77
CA LEU A 150 -12.35 8.21 -8.73
C LEU A 150 -12.76 9.65 -9.07
N ILE A 151 -12.67 10.55 -8.09
CA ILE A 151 -13.09 11.95 -8.25
C ILE A 151 -11.95 12.80 -8.86
N TYR A 152 -10.72 12.59 -8.41
CA TYR A 152 -9.58 13.47 -8.70
C TYR A 152 -8.48 12.81 -9.54
N GLY A 153 -8.68 11.57 -10.00
CA GLY A 153 -7.69 10.77 -10.73
C GLY A 153 -6.66 10.09 -9.81
N THR A 154 -5.72 9.35 -10.40
CA THR A 154 -4.71 8.57 -9.64
C THR A 154 -3.42 9.30 -9.32
N GLY A 155 -3.35 10.60 -9.61
CA GLY A 155 -2.16 11.41 -9.31
C GLY A 155 -2.00 11.70 -7.83
N PHE A 156 -0.85 12.26 -7.45
CA PHE A 156 -0.57 12.67 -6.07
C PHE A 156 -1.56 13.70 -5.50
N ARG A 157 -2.34 14.39 -6.35
CA ARG A 157 -3.43 15.28 -5.90
C ARG A 157 -4.51 14.53 -5.12
N ALA A 158 -5.00 13.41 -5.64
CA ALA A 158 -6.02 12.60 -4.95
C ALA A 158 -5.49 12.00 -3.64
N ASP A 159 -4.24 11.53 -3.67
CA ASP A 159 -3.57 11.00 -2.49
C ASP A 159 -3.39 12.09 -1.42
N LEU A 160 -2.97 13.31 -1.79
CA LEU A 160 -2.85 14.43 -0.85
C LEU A 160 -4.22 14.85 -0.28
N ILE A 161 -5.26 14.92 -1.12
CA ILE A 161 -6.64 15.17 -0.66
C ILE A 161 -7.05 14.10 0.37
N THR A 162 -6.71 12.83 0.13
CA THR A 162 -6.94 11.75 1.09
C THR A 162 -6.22 12.01 2.41
N LEU A 163 -4.94 12.38 2.38
CA LEU A 163 -4.17 12.67 3.60
C LEU A 163 -4.72 13.87 4.39
N THR A 164 -5.38 14.84 3.76
CA THR A 164 -6.06 15.93 4.47
C THR A 164 -7.18 15.46 5.41
N HIS A 165 -7.64 14.21 5.26
CA HIS A 165 -8.64 13.62 6.15
C HIS A 165 -8.02 13.07 7.44
N ILE A 166 -6.69 13.02 7.59
CA ILE A 166 -6.04 12.46 8.79
C ILE A 166 -5.86 13.53 9.86
N ALA A 167 -6.27 13.23 11.09
CA ALA A 167 -6.05 14.11 12.24
C ALA A 167 -4.54 14.33 12.48
N ASN A 168 -4.14 15.57 12.74
CA ASN A 168 -2.80 15.94 13.21
C ASN A 168 -1.63 15.49 12.30
N ILE A 169 -1.87 15.22 11.01
CA ILE A 169 -0.82 14.76 10.09
C ILE A 169 0.21 15.86 9.76
N GLY A 170 -0.17 17.13 9.94
CA GLY A 170 0.67 18.29 9.68
C GLY A 170 1.01 18.42 8.19
N MET A 171 0.55 19.48 7.54
CA MET A 171 0.67 19.61 6.08
C MET A 171 2.01 20.21 5.64
N LYS A 172 3.11 19.72 6.23
CA LYS A 172 4.48 20.10 5.86
C LYS A 172 4.98 19.22 4.71
N GLY A 173 5.51 19.86 3.67
CA GLY A 173 5.86 19.19 2.41
C GLY A 173 6.80 17.99 2.55
N THR A 174 7.81 18.05 3.43
CA THR A 174 8.81 16.98 3.60
C THR A 174 8.25 15.70 4.23
N VAL A 175 7.34 15.83 5.20
CA VAL A 175 6.72 14.68 5.87
C VAL A 175 5.76 13.98 4.91
N LEU A 176 4.92 14.75 4.21
CA LEU A 176 3.98 14.22 3.23
C LEU A 176 4.68 13.57 2.03
N ALA A 177 5.75 14.18 1.53
CA ALA A 177 6.56 13.61 0.45
C ALA A 177 7.13 12.24 0.81
N ARG A 178 7.59 12.08 2.06
CA ARG A 178 8.06 10.78 2.57
C ARG A 178 6.90 9.77 2.64
N LEU A 179 5.76 10.14 3.22
CA LEU A 179 4.60 9.26 3.36
C LEU A 179 4.04 8.78 2.00
N MET A 180 4.14 9.61 0.96
CA MET A 180 3.60 9.32 -0.36
C MET A 180 4.63 8.79 -1.35
N SER A 181 5.91 8.72 -0.97
CA SER A 181 7.03 8.47 -1.88
C SER A 181 7.06 9.42 -3.08
N ALA A 182 6.77 10.70 -2.86
CA ALA A 182 6.76 11.75 -3.87
C ALA A 182 7.95 12.70 -3.70
N ASP A 183 8.24 13.51 -4.72
CA ASP A 183 9.19 14.61 -4.59
C ASP A 183 8.56 15.77 -3.81
N ASN A 184 9.38 16.45 -2.99
CA ASN A 184 8.95 17.62 -2.22
C ASN A 184 8.33 18.70 -3.12
N SER A 185 8.90 18.94 -4.30
CA SER A 185 8.41 19.94 -5.26
C SER A 185 7.00 19.59 -5.78
N THR A 186 6.74 18.30 -6.02
CA THR A 186 5.42 17.81 -6.43
C THR A 186 4.39 18.03 -5.32
N VAL A 187 4.75 17.69 -4.08
CA VAL A 187 3.87 17.90 -2.92
C VAL A 187 3.59 19.40 -2.73
N SER A 188 4.62 20.24 -2.69
CA SER A 188 4.46 21.69 -2.50
C SER A 188 3.57 22.32 -3.58
N ARG A 189 3.74 21.93 -4.85
CA ARG A 189 2.89 22.41 -5.94
C ARG A 189 1.41 22.07 -5.69
N VAL A 190 1.12 20.80 -5.38
CA VAL A 190 -0.26 20.38 -5.12
C VAL A 190 -0.83 21.06 -3.89
N LEU A 191 -0.06 21.22 -2.81
CA LEU A 191 -0.53 21.95 -1.62
C LEU A 191 -0.90 23.40 -1.95
N ASN A 192 -0.09 24.07 -2.77
CA ASN A 192 -0.40 25.43 -3.22
C ASN A 192 -1.67 25.48 -4.08
N ASP A 193 -1.86 24.50 -4.99
CA ASP A 193 -3.11 24.39 -5.76
C ASP A 193 -4.34 24.23 -4.84
N LEU A 194 -4.22 23.39 -3.80
CA LEU A 194 -5.29 23.16 -2.83
C LEU A 194 -5.59 24.39 -1.97
N LYS A 195 -4.58 25.20 -1.65
CA LYS A 195 -4.77 26.51 -0.98
C LYS A 195 -5.45 27.51 -1.90
N ALA A 196 -5.00 27.60 -3.16
CA ALA A 196 -5.57 28.50 -4.15
C ALA A 196 -7.05 28.18 -4.43
N SER A 197 -7.44 26.91 -4.42
CA SER A 197 -8.83 26.47 -4.55
C SER A 197 -9.66 26.53 -3.26
N ARG A 198 -9.07 27.06 -2.16
CA ARG A 198 -9.68 27.12 -0.82
C ARG A 198 -10.10 25.75 -0.26
N PHE A 199 -9.50 24.68 -0.77
CA PHE A 199 -9.62 23.35 -0.16
C PHE A 199 -8.83 23.27 1.15
N LEU A 200 -7.69 23.97 1.20
CA LEU A 200 -6.90 24.22 2.40
C LEU A 200 -6.92 25.72 2.76
N ASN A 201 -6.81 26.06 4.04
CA ASN A 201 -6.52 27.42 4.49
C ASN A 201 -5.03 27.78 4.29
N GLN A 202 -4.62 29.00 4.65
CA GLN A 202 -3.25 29.46 4.43
C GLN A 202 -2.23 28.71 5.29
N GLU A 203 -2.66 28.25 6.45
CA GLU A 203 -1.93 27.41 7.40
C GLU A 203 -1.77 25.97 6.89
N GLY A 204 -2.50 25.60 5.82
CA GLY A 204 -2.47 24.28 5.21
C GLY A 204 -3.42 23.28 5.86
N GLU A 205 -4.33 23.72 6.71
CA GLU A 205 -5.38 22.89 7.30
C GLU A 205 -6.58 22.82 6.37
N ARG A 206 -7.37 21.76 6.50
CA ARG A 206 -8.54 21.56 5.66
C ARG A 206 -9.63 22.59 5.97
N ALA A 207 -10.17 23.19 4.92
CA ALA A 207 -11.31 24.09 5.04
C ALA A 207 -12.61 23.29 5.26
N GLY A 208 -13.45 23.76 6.19
CA GLY A 208 -14.76 23.17 6.49
C GLY A 208 -14.71 22.00 7.49
N ALA A 209 -15.89 21.60 7.96
CA ALA A 209 -16.03 20.48 8.89
C ALA A 209 -15.80 19.14 8.17
N PHE A 210 -15.06 18.25 8.82
CA PHE A 210 -14.90 16.86 8.37
C PHE A 210 -14.64 15.96 9.59
N ASP A 211 -15.06 14.70 9.48
CA ASP A 211 -14.73 13.67 10.47
C ASP A 211 -13.34 13.11 10.16
N PRO A 212 -12.34 13.33 11.03
CA PRO A 212 -10.99 12.91 10.73
C PRO A 212 -10.78 11.41 10.89
N TYR A 213 -9.79 10.90 10.15
CA TYR A 213 -9.30 9.54 10.22
C TYR A 213 -8.07 9.48 11.16
N PRO A 214 -7.84 8.35 11.86
CA PRO A 214 -6.81 8.26 12.89
C PRO A 214 -5.38 8.21 12.33
N GLY A 215 -5.22 7.92 11.04
CA GLY A 215 -3.91 7.75 10.41
C GLY A 215 -3.97 6.94 9.13
N MET A 216 -2.81 6.47 8.70
CA MET A 216 -2.73 5.43 7.67
C MET A 216 -2.78 4.06 8.35
N PHE A 217 -3.63 3.18 7.82
CA PHE A 217 -3.54 1.77 8.14
C PHE A 217 -2.22 1.24 7.57
N ILE A 218 -2.02 1.39 6.26
CA ILE A 218 -0.78 1.04 5.55
C ILE A 218 -0.33 2.22 4.70
N SER A 219 0.98 2.47 4.67
CA SER A 219 1.60 3.56 3.91
C SER A 219 2.96 3.14 3.34
N VAL A 220 3.62 4.00 2.58
CA VAL A 220 4.99 3.75 2.12
C VAL A 220 5.95 3.52 3.29
N ALA A 221 5.75 4.19 4.43
CA ALA A 221 6.57 3.96 5.62
C ALA A 221 6.45 2.52 6.15
N THR A 222 5.26 1.91 6.02
CA THR A 222 5.04 0.50 6.35
C THR A 222 5.95 -0.41 5.55
N VAL A 223 6.17 -0.12 4.27
CA VAL A 223 7.04 -0.94 3.41
C VAL A 223 8.49 -0.90 3.91
N SER A 224 9.00 0.29 4.25
CA SER A 224 10.34 0.42 4.85
C SER A 224 10.44 -0.28 6.21
N ASN A 225 9.45 -0.09 7.08
CA ASN A 225 9.40 -0.74 8.38
C ASN A 225 9.35 -2.28 8.25
N LEU A 226 8.62 -2.83 7.27
CA LEU A 226 8.59 -4.26 6.99
C LEU A 226 9.96 -4.80 6.59
N CYS A 227 10.68 -4.10 5.72
CA CYS A 227 12.04 -4.47 5.36
C CYS A 227 12.96 -4.52 6.60
N GLU A 228 12.90 -3.48 7.44
CA GLU A 228 13.67 -3.41 8.69
C GLU A 228 13.28 -4.51 9.67
N MET A 229 11.98 -4.82 9.82
CA MET A 229 11.50 -5.95 10.63
C MET A 229 12.03 -7.29 10.10
N MET A 230 11.98 -7.49 8.77
CA MET A 230 12.47 -8.71 8.13
C MET A 230 13.97 -8.91 8.35
N ASP A 231 14.75 -7.83 8.26
CA ASP A 231 16.19 -7.86 8.53
C ASP A 231 16.48 -8.08 10.02
N ALA A 232 15.75 -7.39 10.91
CA ALA A 232 15.88 -7.57 12.35
C ALA A 232 15.60 -9.01 12.81
N MET A 233 14.65 -9.69 12.16
CA MET A 233 14.32 -11.09 12.45
C MET A 233 15.44 -12.07 12.10
N GLN A 234 16.45 -11.66 11.31
CA GLN A 234 17.62 -12.48 10.98
C GLN A 234 18.70 -12.45 12.06
N PHE A 235 18.69 -11.46 12.96
CA PHE A 235 19.63 -11.44 14.07
C PHE A 235 19.37 -12.60 15.04
N SER A 236 20.45 -13.32 15.36
CA SER A 236 20.47 -14.36 16.39
C SER A 236 20.46 -13.76 17.80
N LEU A 237 21.11 -12.60 17.98
CA LEU A 237 21.18 -11.89 19.26
C LEU A 237 19.90 -11.10 19.54
N TYR A 238 19.32 -11.33 20.72
CA TYR A 238 18.07 -10.69 21.15
C TYR A 238 18.18 -9.17 21.26
N ASP A 239 19.29 -8.65 21.81
CA ASP A 239 19.46 -7.21 22.03
C ASP A 239 19.59 -6.44 20.73
N LEU A 240 20.28 -6.99 19.72
CA LEU A 240 20.36 -6.40 18.39
C LEU A 240 18.97 -6.34 17.74
N LYS A 241 18.23 -7.45 17.79
CA LYS A 241 16.84 -7.52 17.30
C LYS A 241 15.96 -6.46 17.98
N LYS A 242 15.98 -6.39 19.31
CA LYS A 242 15.19 -5.43 20.09
C LYS A 242 15.59 -3.99 19.77
N GLY A 243 16.88 -3.70 19.68
CA GLY A 243 17.42 -2.39 19.34
C GLY A 243 16.98 -1.90 17.96
N THR A 244 17.04 -2.77 16.94
CA THR A 244 16.55 -2.42 15.60
C THR A 244 15.05 -2.13 15.60
N LEU A 245 14.24 -2.98 16.23
CA LEU A 245 12.79 -2.80 16.26
C LEU A 245 12.33 -1.56 17.05
N ALA A 246 13.09 -1.15 18.07
CA ALA A 246 12.78 0.04 18.86
C ALA A 246 12.93 1.36 18.08
N ASN A 247 13.71 1.35 16.98
CA ASN A 247 13.97 2.52 16.15
C ASN A 247 12.94 2.72 15.02
N LEU A 248 11.99 1.79 14.86
CA LEU A 248 10.97 1.86 13.82
C LEU A 248 10.07 3.08 14.00
N ASN A 249 9.86 3.84 12.92
CA ASN A 249 8.94 4.97 12.94
C ASN A 249 7.51 4.50 12.61
N LEU A 250 6.72 4.30 13.67
CA LEU A 250 5.37 3.74 13.59
C LEU A 250 4.26 4.79 13.72
N ARG A 251 4.57 6.09 13.77
CA ARG A 251 3.61 7.16 14.11
C ARG A 251 2.32 7.09 13.26
N HIS A 252 2.47 6.85 11.96
CA HIS A 252 1.37 6.71 11.00
C HIS A 252 1.36 5.34 10.32
N ASP A 253 1.81 4.29 11.00
CA ASP A 253 1.87 2.94 10.45
C ASP A 253 1.12 1.96 11.36
N ALA A 254 -0.21 1.94 11.27
CA ALA A 254 -1.01 1.03 12.09
C ALA A 254 -0.77 -0.44 11.72
N PHE A 255 -0.46 -0.72 10.47
CA PHE A 255 -0.14 -2.06 9.95
C PHE A 255 1.12 -2.61 10.63
N GLY A 256 2.20 -1.84 10.63
CA GLY A 256 3.45 -2.21 11.31
C GLY A 256 3.27 -2.39 12.82
N ARG A 257 2.49 -1.52 13.49
CA ARG A 257 2.14 -1.67 14.92
C ARG A 257 1.42 -2.99 15.18
N LYS A 258 0.37 -3.29 14.41
CA LYS A 258 -0.41 -4.53 14.55
C LYS A 258 0.44 -5.77 14.33
N ILE A 259 1.45 -5.71 13.45
CA ILE A 259 2.41 -6.82 13.28
C ILE A 259 3.24 -7.00 14.55
N LEU A 260 3.86 -5.93 15.05
CA LEU A 260 4.72 -6.02 16.24
C LEU A 260 3.96 -6.54 17.46
N GLU A 261 2.73 -6.06 17.70
CA GLU A 261 1.83 -6.52 18.77
C GLU A 261 1.46 -8.02 18.68
N LYS A 262 1.64 -8.66 17.51
CA LYS A 262 1.42 -10.11 17.34
C LYS A 262 2.70 -10.92 17.45
N LEU A 263 3.83 -10.25 17.27
CA LEU A 263 5.15 -10.85 17.36
C LEU A 263 5.70 -10.86 18.79
N PHE A 264 5.26 -9.93 19.64
CA PHE A 264 5.66 -9.72 21.03
C PHE A 264 4.44 -9.50 21.92
#